data_AF-A0A9E2C3R3-F1
#
_entry.id   AF-A0A9E2C3R3-F1
#
_cell.length_a   1.000
_cell.length_b   1.000
_cell.length_c   1.000
_cell.angle_alpha   90.00
_cell.angle_beta   90.00
_cell.angle_gamma   90.00
#
_symmetry.space_group_name_H-M   'P 1'
#
loop_
_entity.id
_entity.type
_entity.pdbx_description
1 polymer ?
#
loop_
_entity_poly.entity_id
_entity_poly.type
_entity_poly.pdbx_seq_one_letter_code
_entity_poly.pdbx_strand_id
1 'polypeptide(L)'
;MANVKGITPESGIGSIGRKQVQEQKPAERIEREQHAIERIKEDSLQVDQQRKLDAQMIEDARLLLEELPEVRDTKVAEVRRKLAEGFYEKPDVIKAVADKIVNDPAALQKMTGEKVRPDKVEEARDRLNSGYYDQEDILSETARRIIKRDS
;
A
#
# COMPACT_ATOMS: atom_id res chain seq x y z
N MET A 1 34.78 -41.46 -54.90
CA MET A 1 36.25 -41.58 -54.84
C MET A 1 36.76 -40.48 -53.93
N ALA A 2 37.56 -40.85 -52.92
CA ALA A 2 38.21 -39.93 -52.00
C ALA A 2 39.35 -39.19 -52.70
N ASN A 3 39.59 -37.92 -52.35
CA ASN A 3 40.93 -37.54 -51.91
C ASN A 3 40.92 -36.25 -51.08
N VAL A 4 41.74 -36.27 -50.03
CA VAL A 4 41.85 -35.29 -48.96
C VAL A 4 43.25 -34.66 -49.02
N LYS A 5 43.32 -33.38 -48.63
CA LYS A 5 44.49 -32.62 -48.11
C LYS A 5 45.59 -32.15 -49.08
N GLY A 6 45.66 -30.82 -49.16
CA GLY A 6 46.91 -30.04 -49.10
C GLY A 6 46.65 -28.77 -48.28
N ILE A 7 47.35 -28.59 -47.17
CA ILE A 7 47.19 -27.52 -46.17
C ILE A 7 48.39 -26.56 -46.24
N THR A 8 48.09 -25.27 -46.48
CA THR A 8 48.78 -24.00 -46.05
C THR A 8 50.16 -23.64 -46.63
N PRO A 9 50.67 -22.38 -46.41
CA PRO A 9 50.05 -21.14 -45.87
C PRO A 9 50.27 -19.91 -46.79
N GLU A 10 49.47 -18.86 -46.60
CA GLU A 10 49.94 -17.48 -46.34
C GLU A 10 48.89 -16.44 -46.72
N SER A 11 48.74 -15.49 -45.80
CA SER A 11 48.36 -14.11 -46.03
C SER A 11 46.94 -13.83 -46.55
N GLY A 12 46.09 -13.44 -45.62
CA GLY A 12 44.81 -12.82 -45.94
C GLY A 12 44.01 -12.50 -44.69
N ILE A 13 44.63 -11.81 -43.73
CA ILE A 13 43.94 -11.24 -42.57
C ILE A 13 42.75 -10.43 -43.11
N GLY A 14 41.54 -10.90 -42.81
CA GLY A 14 40.30 -10.19 -43.12
C GLY A 14 40.38 -8.76 -42.60
N SER A 15 40.18 -7.81 -43.50
CA SER A 15 40.17 -6.38 -43.25
C SER A 15 39.11 -6.05 -42.19
N ILE A 16 39.56 -5.84 -40.95
CA ILE A 16 38.77 -5.18 -39.91
C ILE A 16 38.57 -3.75 -40.40
N GLY A 17 37.35 -3.45 -40.86
CA GLY A 17 36.92 -2.10 -41.16
C GLY A 17 37.04 -1.23 -39.92
N ARG A 18 38.12 -0.43 -39.83
CA ARG A 18 38.19 0.72 -38.94
C ARG A 18 37.00 1.61 -39.26
N LYS A 19 36.01 1.68 -38.37
CA LYS A 19 35.09 2.83 -38.35
C LYS A 19 35.97 4.07 -38.22
N GLN A 20 35.98 4.89 -39.26
CA GLN A 20 36.54 6.23 -39.20
C GLN A 20 35.82 6.94 -38.06
N VAL A 21 36.52 7.17 -36.96
CA VAL A 21 36.14 8.21 -36.02
C VAL A 21 36.29 9.50 -36.82
N GLN A 22 35.18 10.07 -37.27
CA GLN A 22 35.19 11.43 -37.82
C GLN A 22 35.71 12.33 -36.69
N GLU A 23 36.96 12.78 -36.81
CA GLU A 23 37.48 13.89 -36.03
C GLU A 23 36.62 15.11 -36.35
N GLN A 24 35.63 15.37 -35.50
CA GLN A 24 34.89 16.61 -35.54
C GLN A 24 35.89 17.75 -35.32
N LYS A 25 35.80 18.79 -36.16
CA LYS A 25 36.65 19.98 -36.07
C LYS A 25 36.67 20.48 -34.61
N PRO A 26 37.83 20.94 -34.11
CA PRO A 26 37.98 21.35 -32.71
C PRO A 26 36.95 22.41 -32.29
N ALA A 27 36.52 23.28 -33.20
CA ALA A 27 35.46 24.27 -32.94
C ALA A 27 34.09 23.64 -32.65
N GLU A 28 33.71 22.59 -33.38
CA GLU A 28 32.39 21.94 -33.25
C GLU A 28 32.29 21.12 -31.95
N ARG A 29 33.42 20.60 -31.47
CA ARG A 29 33.53 19.92 -30.17
C ARG A 29 33.38 20.91 -29.01
N ILE A 30 34.00 22.08 -29.11
CA ILE A 30 33.93 23.14 -28.10
C ILE A 30 32.50 23.67 -27.98
N GLU A 31 31.79 23.89 -29.10
CA GLU A 31 30.40 24.34 -29.10
C GLU A 31 29.46 23.31 -28.46
N ARG A 32 29.65 22.01 -28.71
CA ARG A 32 28.86 20.95 -28.06
C ARG A 32 29.12 20.84 -26.56
N GLU A 33 30.38 20.99 -26.13
CA GLU A 33 30.74 21.00 -24.72
C GLU A 33 30.18 22.25 -24.00
N GLN A 34 30.18 23.42 -24.66
CA GLN A 34 29.57 24.64 -24.13
C GLN A 34 28.05 24.50 -23.99
N HIS A 35 27.36 23.99 -25.00
CA HIS A 35 25.92 23.72 -24.93
C HIS A 35 25.56 22.65 -23.89
N ALA A 36 26.43 21.66 -23.66
CA ALA A 36 26.22 20.68 -22.59
C ALA A 36 26.36 21.32 -21.20
N ILE A 37 27.33 22.21 -21.01
CA ILE A 37 27.51 22.97 -19.76
C ILE A 37 26.33 23.92 -19.50
N GLU A 38 25.82 24.59 -20.53
CA GLU A 38 24.65 25.45 -20.43
C GLU A 38 23.40 24.68 -20.00
N ARG A 39 23.14 23.51 -20.59
CA ARG A 39 22.02 22.64 -20.18
C ARG A 39 22.14 22.19 -18.72
N ILE A 40 23.34 21.82 -18.27
CA ILE A 40 23.57 21.42 -16.86
C ILE A 40 23.31 22.60 -15.91
N LYS A 41 23.69 23.82 -16.31
CA LYS A 41 23.40 25.03 -15.53
C LYS A 41 21.90 25.32 -15.49
N GLU A 42 21.20 25.22 -16.61
CA GLU A 42 19.74 25.37 -16.69
C GLU A 42 19.02 24.35 -15.82
N ASP A 43 19.40 23.07 -15.90
CA ASP A 43 18.85 22.00 -15.06
C ASP A 43 19.11 22.27 -13.57
N SER A 44 20.30 22.76 -13.21
CA SER A 44 20.61 23.10 -11.81
C SER A 44 19.73 24.25 -11.27
N LEU A 45 19.45 25.26 -12.11
CA LEU A 45 18.56 26.37 -11.75
C LEU A 45 17.11 25.92 -11.62
N GLN A 46 16.66 24.98 -12.46
CA GLN A 46 15.33 24.38 -12.37
C GLN A 46 15.17 23.55 -11.10
N VAL A 47 16.19 22.76 -10.72
CA VAL A 47 16.19 21.99 -9.47
C VAL A 47 16.16 22.92 -8.25
N ASP A 48 16.90 24.03 -8.27
CA ASP A 48 16.90 25.00 -7.17
C ASP A 48 15.58 25.77 -7.06
N GLN A 49 14.92 26.08 -8.19
CA GLN A 49 13.58 26.65 -8.20
C GLN A 49 12.55 25.65 -7.67
N GLN A 50 12.61 24.39 -8.09
CA GLN A 50 11.71 23.34 -7.62
C GLN A 50 11.84 23.12 -6.11
N ARG A 51 13.07 23.08 -5.57
CA ARG A 51 13.31 22.95 -4.12
C ARG A 51 12.70 24.10 -3.32
N LYS A 52 12.71 25.32 -3.85
CA LYS A 52 12.07 26.48 -3.19
C LYS A 52 10.55 26.34 -3.17
N LEU A 53 9.95 25.87 -4.26
CA LEU A 53 8.50 25.61 -4.32
C LEU A 53 8.11 24.48 -3.38
N ASP A 54 8.88 23.39 -3.35
CA ASP A 54 8.63 22.26 -2.44
C ASP A 54 8.75 22.70 -0.97
N ALA A 55 9.75 23.52 -0.64
CA ALA A 55 9.89 24.07 0.72
C ALA A 55 8.71 24.97 1.11
N GLN A 56 8.22 25.81 0.19
CA GLN A 56 7.02 26.61 0.41
C GLN A 56 5.79 25.73 0.63
N MET A 57 5.60 24.70 -0.20
CA MET A 57 4.48 23.77 -0.05
C MET A 57 4.52 23.00 1.28
N ILE A 58 5.72 22.65 1.77
CA ILE A 58 5.89 21.98 3.07
C ILE A 58 5.52 22.93 4.21
N GLU A 59 5.96 24.19 4.17
CA GLU A 59 5.60 25.19 5.17
C GLU A 59 4.10 25.51 5.15
N ASP A 60 3.50 25.66 3.96
CA ASP A 60 2.06 25.86 3.80
C ASP A 60 1.28 24.66 4.35
N ALA A 61 1.72 23.44 4.06
CA ALA A 61 1.10 22.22 4.60
C ALA A 61 1.24 22.13 6.12
N ARG A 62 2.37 22.58 6.68
CA ARG A 62 2.61 22.61 8.12
C ARG A 62 1.71 23.65 8.81
N LEU A 63 1.60 24.85 8.25
CA LEU A 63 0.71 25.90 8.76
C LEU A 63 -0.75 25.42 8.72
N LEU A 64 -1.18 24.78 7.63
CA LEU A 64 -2.51 24.17 7.55
C LEU A 64 -2.72 23.08 8.61
N LEU A 65 -1.69 22.27 8.92
CA LEU A 65 -1.75 21.27 9.98
C LEU A 65 -1.81 21.88 11.39
N GLU A 66 -1.11 22.99 11.63
CA GLU A 66 -1.14 23.73 12.89
C GLU A 66 -2.45 24.51 13.08
N GLU A 67 -3.08 24.95 11.99
CA GLU A 67 -4.39 25.63 12.00
C GLU A 67 -5.59 24.67 12.11
N LEU A 68 -5.39 23.38 11.84
CA LEU A 68 -6.43 22.40 12.10
C LEU A 68 -6.67 22.35 13.62
N PRO A 69 -7.91 22.63 14.08
CA PRO A 69 -8.21 22.50 15.50
C PRO A 69 -7.82 21.11 15.96
N GLU A 70 -7.34 20.99 17.20
CA GLU A 70 -7.03 19.71 17.84
C GLU A 70 -8.35 18.98 18.14
N VAL A 71 -9.07 18.59 17.08
CA VAL A 71 -10.39 17.93 17.11
C VAL A 71 -10.31 16.61 17.88
N ARG A 72 -9.10 16.06 18.01
CA ARG A 72 -8.84 14.85 18.76
C ARG A 72 -9.09 15.04 20.25
N ASP A 73 -8.62 16.13 20.85
CA ASP A 73 -8.67 16.29 22.30
C ASP A 73 -10.08 16.57 22.81
N THR A 74 -10.85 17.38 22.07
CA THR A 74 -12.26 17.63 22.37
C THR A 74 -13.10 16.35 22.24
N LYS A 75 -12.92 15.57 21.17
CA LYS A 75 -13.60 14.28 20.99
C LYS A 75 -13.17 13.25 22.02
N VAL A 76 -11.88 13.19 22.37
CA VAL A 76 -11.37 12.27 23.38
C VAL A 76 -11.94 12.62 24.75
N ALA A 77 -12.02 13.90 25.11
CA ALA A 77 -12.66 14.35 26.35
C ALA A 77 -14.14 13.96 26.40
N GLU A 78 -14.89 14.14 25.31
CA GLU A 78 -16.29 13.73 25.21
C GLU A 78 -16.46 12.21 25.36
N VAL A 79 -15.61 11.41 24.70
CA VAL A 79 -15.62 9.95 24.80
C VAL A 79 -15.28 9.49 26.21
N ARG A 80 -14.29 10.11 26.87
CA ARG A 80 -13.94 9.82 28.27
C ARG A 80 -15.11 10.09 29.21
N ARG A 81 -15.82 11.21 28.99
CA ARG A 81 -17.04 11.51 29.75
C ARG A 81 -18.13 10.45 29.54
N LYS A 82 -18.41 10.10 28.28
CA LYS A 82 -19.40 9.03 27.95
C LYS A 82 -19.03 7.69 28.58
N LEU A 83 -17.74 7.36 28.63
CA LEU A 83 -17.25 6.14 29.28
C LEU A 83 -17.49 6.18 30.79
N ALA A 84 -17.16 7.30 31.45
CA ALA A 84 -17.40 7.49 32.88
C ALA A 84 -18.90 7.46 33.25
N GLU A 85 -19.77 7.93 32.34
CA GLU A 85 -21.22 7.91 32.49
C GLU A 85 -21.86 6.55 32.15
N GLY A 86 -21.06 5.52 31.83
CA GLY A 86 -21.57 4.18 31.48
C GLY A 86 -22.38 4.16 30.17
N PHE A 87 -22.18 5.13 29.27
CA PHE A 87 -22.95 5.24 28.03
C PHE A 87 -22.90 3.96 27.18
N TYR A 88 -21.75 3.28 27.15
CA TYR A 88 -21.55 2.05 26.39
C TYR A 88 -22.09 0.79 27.07
N GLU A 89 -22.49 0.88 28.34
CA GLU A 89 -23.12 -0.22 29.07
C GLU A 89 -24.65 -0.25 28.84
N LYS A 90 -25.20 0.81 28.23
CA LYS A 90 -26.62 0.90 27.93
C LYS A 90 -27.02 -0.18 26.90
N PRO A 91 -28.11 -0.92 27.13
CA PRO A 91 -28.52 -2.02 26.25
C PRO A 91 -28.79 -1.56 24.81
N ASP A 92 -29.33 -0.35 24.63
CA ASP A 92 -29.58 0.23 23.30
C ASP A 92 -28.29 0.48 22.52
N VAL A 93 -27.23 0.93 23.19
CA VAL A 93 -25.92 1.20 22.58
C VAL A 93 -25.23 -0.11 22.23
N ILE A 94 -25.30 -1.09 23.12
CA ILE A 94 -24.78 -2.45 22.88
C ILE A 94 -25.47 -3.05 21.66
N LYS A 95 -26.81 -2.98 21.59
CA LYS A 95 -27.58 -3.51 20.46
C LYS A 95 -27.23 -2.80 19.16
N ALA A 96 -27.16 -1.47 19.16
CA ALA A 96 -26.80 -0.71 17.97
C ALA A 96 -25.38 -1.04 17.45
N VAL A 97 -24.43 -1.26 18.37
CA VAL A 97 -23.08 -1.68 18.00
C VAL A 97 -23.08 -3.12 17.47
N ALA A 98 -23.81 -4.04 18.12
CA ALA A 98 -23.96 -5.41 17.67
C ALA A 98 -24.58 -5.48 16.26
N ASP A 99 -25.66 -4.75 16.01
CA ASP A 99 -26.31 -4.68 14.70
C ASP A 99 -25.35 -4.15 13.62
N LYS A 100 -24.54 -3.15 13.96
CA LYS A 100 -23.53 -2.61 13.03
C LYS A 100 -22.43 -3.62 12.73
N ILE A 101 -21.96 -4.36 13.74
CA ILE A 101 -20.96 -5.43 13.58
C ILE A 101 -21.52 -6.56 12.72
N VAL A 102 -22.76 -6.97 13.00
CA VAL A 102 -23.43 -8.02 12.24
C VAL A 102 -23.53 -7.60 10.78
N ASN A 103 -23.96 -6.37 10.49
CA ASN A 103 -24.16 -5.88 9.13
C ASN A 103 -22.86 -5.55 8.37
N ASP A 104 -21.82 -5.10 9.07
CA ASP A 104 -20.50 -4.79 8.50
C ASP A 104 -19.38 -5.60 9.18
N PRO A 105 -19.18 -6.87 8.79
CA PRO A 105 -18.12 -7.71 9.33
C PRO A 105 -16.71 -7.18 9.00
N ALA A 106 -16.56 -6.36 7.95
CA ALA A 106 -15.29 -5.75 7.60
C ALA A 106 -14.89 -4.65 8.60
N ALA A 107 -15.87 -3.99 9.24
CA ALA A 107 -15.59 -3.08 10.36
C ALA A 107 -14.94 -3.83 11.53
N LEU A 108 -15.39 -5.05 11.83
CA LEU A 108 -14.80 -5.86 12.90
C LEU A 108 -13.33 -6.20 12.58
N GLN A 109 -13.03 -6.59 11.34
CA GLN A 109 -11.67 -6.87 10.90
C GLN A 109 -10.74 -5.66 11.02
N LYS A 110 -11.24 -4.46 10.71
CA LYS A 110 -10.48 -3.21 10.88
C LYS A 110 -10.23 -2.87 12.35
N MET A 111 -11.12 -3.28 13.25
CA MET A 111 -11.02 -3.00 14.68
C MET A 111 -10.15 -4.00 15.44
N THR A 112 -10.25 -5.30 15.13
CA THR A 112 -9.56 -6.37 15.85
C THR A 112 -8.28 -6.84 15.15
N GLY A 113 -8.12 -6.52 13.86
CA GLY A 113 -7.06 -7.08 13.00
C GLY A 113 -7.26 -8.56 12.68
N GLU A 114 -8.34 -9.18 13.19
CA GLU A 114 -8.62 -10.59 13.00
C GLU A 114 -9.28 -10.83 11.64
N LYS A 115 -8.82 -11.85 10.91
CA LYS A 115 -9.36 -12.17 9.60
C LYS A 115 -10.79 -12.72 9.75
N VAL A 116 -11.76 -11.90 9.37
CA VAL A 116 -13.15 -12.34 9.24
C VAL A 116 -13.30 -13.11 7.92
N ARG A 117 -13.91 -14.30 7.98
CA ARG A 117 -14.23 -15.11 6.81
C ARG A 117 -15.67 -14.80 6.41
N PRO A 118 -15.92 -13.99 5.36
CA PRO A 118 -17.27 -13.51 5.03
C PRO A 118 -18.23 -14.67 4.75
N ASP A 119 -17.76 -15.71 4.05
CA ASP A 119 -18.55 -16.90 3.73
C ASP A 119 -19.10 -17.61 4.99
N LYS A 120 -18.31 -17.60 6.07
CA LYS A 120 -18.73 -18.19 7.35
C LYS A 120 -19.74 -17.33 8.10
N VAL A 121 -19.70 -16.02 7.90
CA VAL A 121 -20.68 -15.09 8.48
C VAL A 121 -22.03 -15.24 7.79
N GLU A 122 -22.05 -15.32 6.46
CA GLU A 122 -23.30 -15.55 5.73
C GLU A 122 -23.90 -16.92 6.05
N GLU A 123 -23.09 -17.99 6.08
CA GLU A 123 -23.54 -19.32 6.50
C GLU A 123 -24.17 -19.29 7.92
N ALA A 124 -23.58 -18.54 8.85
CA ALA A 124 -24.12 -18.40 10.20
C ALA A 124 -25.45 -17.62 10.22
N ARG A 125 -25.60 -16.59 9.37
CA ARG A 125 -26.86 -15.84 9.22
C ARG A 125 -27.96 -16.71 8.64
N ASP A 126 -27.67 -17.50 7.61
CA ASP A 126 -28.64 -18.40 7.01
C ASP A 126 -29.12 -19.46 8.02
N ARG A 127 -28.21 -19.98 8.83
CA ARG A 127 -28.55 -20.89 9.95
C ARG A 127 -29.42 -20.22 11.00
N LEU A 128 -29.11 -18.97 11.37
CA LEU A 128 -29.91 -18.21 12.31
C LEU A 128 -31.33 -17.98 11.77
N ASN A 129 -31.45 -17.53 10.52
CA ASN A 129 -32.74 -17.25 9.89
C ASN A 129 -33.57 -18.51 9.61
N SER A 130 -32.93 -19.66 9.43
CA SER A 130 -33.61 -20.95 9.23
C SER A 130 -34.05 -21.62 10.53
N GLY A 131 -33.76 -21.02 11.70
CA GLY A 131 -34.05 -21.64 13.01
C GLY A 131 -33.18 -22.87 13.28
N TYR A 132 -32.04 -23.02 12.60
CA TYR A 132 -31.12 -24.15 12.79
C TYR A 132 -30.69 -24.30 14.25
N TYR A 133 -30.48 -23.19 14.95
CA TYR A 133 -30.07 -23.18 16.36
C TYR A 133 -31.22 -23.46 17.34
N ASP A 134 -32.48 -23.43 16.87
CA ASP A 134 -33.65 -23.74 17.68
C ASP A 134 -33.98 -25.25 17.68
N GLN A 135 -33.29 -26.04 16.84
CA GLN A 135 -33.45 -27.49 16.77
C GLN A 135 -32.93 -28.15 18.06
N GLU A 136 -33.74 -29.03 18.66
CA GLU A 136 -33.45 -29.67 19.95
C GLU A 136 -32.16 -30.51 19.94
N ASP A 137 -31.86 -31.15 18.81
CA ASP A 137 -30.62 -31.90 18.59
C ASP A 137 -29.39 -30.99 18.65
N ILE A 138 -29.46 -29.82 18.01
CA ILE A 138 -28.38 -28.83 17.96
C ILE A 138 -28.16 -28.20 19.33
N LEU A 139 -29.23 -27.88 20.06
CA LEU A 139 -29.17 -27.39 21.43
C LEU A 139 -28.51 -28.41 22.37
N SER A 140 -28.94 -29.67 22.28
CA SER A 140 -28.41 -30.77 23.08
C SER A 140 -26.94 -31.04 22.78
N GLU A 141 -26.54 -31.02 21.50
CA GLU A 141 -25.14 -31.17 21.11
C GLU A 141 -24.29 -29.99 21.61
N THR A 142 -24.80 -28.76 21.49
CA THR A 142 -24.09 -27.56 21.94
C THR A 142 -23.88 -27.58 23.45
N ALA A 143 -24.92 -27.93 24.22
CA ALA A 143 -24.84 -28.07 25.67
C ALA A 143 -23.79 -29.11 26.08
N ARG A 144 -23.75 -30.28 25.41
CA ARG A 144 -22.74 -31.31 25.66
C ARG A 144 -21.32 -30.83 25.37
N ARG A 145 -21.11 -30.06 24.29
CA ARG A 145 -19.79 -29.52 23.93
C ARG A 145 -19.30 -28.49 24.95
N ILE A 146 -20.18 -27.66 25.50
CA ILE A 146 -19.84 -26.69 26.54
C ILE A 146 -19.40 -27.42 27.81
N ILE A 147 -20.21 -28.36 28.29
CA ILE A 147 -19.91 -29.15 29.50
C ILE A 147 -18.57 -29.88 29.36
N LYS A 148 -18.30 -30.49 28.21
CA LYS A 148 -17.05 -31.24 27.96
C LYS A 148 -15.81 -30.34 27.85
N ARG A 149 -15.97 -29.06 27.51
CA ARG A 149 -14.85 -28.12 27.36
C ARG A 149 -14.36 -27.59 28.71
N ASP A 150 -15.25 -27.53 29.71
CA ASP A 150 -14.96 -27.04 31.06
C ASP A 150 -14.62 -28.16 32.07
N SER A 151 -14.59 -29.42 31.60
CA SER A 151 -14.16 -30.61 32.36
C SER A 151 -12.73 -31.00 32.01
#